data_AF-A0A496PWG7-F1
#
_entry.id   AF-A0A496PWG7-F1
#
_cell.length_a   1.000
_cell.length_b   1.000
_cell.length_c   1.000
_cell.angle_alpha   90.00
_cell.angle_beta   90.00
_cell.angle_gamma   90.00
#
_symmetry.space_group_name_H-M   'P 1'
#
loop_
_entity.id
_entity.type
_entity.pdbx_description
1 polymer ?
#
loop_
_entity_poly.entity_id
_entity_poly.type
_entity_poly.pdbx_seq_one_letter_code
_entity_poly.pdbx_strand_id
1 'polypeptide(L)'
;LLKDQLDLTAIPRGHGKSKSDVTNYRFDDKGEDRLSKWMSDNLEVSVCTVGDDLDEMESTLIRMQTPVLCLQGWKNPASRDIRAVRKVCADEARETFR
;
A
#
# COMPACT_ATOMS: atom_id res chain seq x y z
N LEU A 1 -5.49 -3.93 -8.30
CA LEU A 1 -6.91 -3.78 -7.91
C LEU A 1 -7.39 -2.33 -8.09
N LEU A 2 -6.64 -1.29 -7.72
CA LEU A 2 -7.01 0.12 -8.03
C LEU A 2 -6.13 0.82 -9.07
N LYS A 3 -4.99 0.24 -9.46
CA LYS A 3 -4.01 0.86 -10.37
C LYS A 3 -4.67 1.37 -11.66
N ASP A 4 -5.40 0.51 -12.36
CA ASP A 4 -6.03 0.85 -13.64
C ASP A 4 -7.27 1.73 -13.45
N GLN A 5 -8.01 1.54 -12.35
CA GLN A 5 -9.23 2.31 -12.06
C GLN A 5 -8.94 3.78 -11.71
N LEU A 6 -7.80 4.02 -11.06
CA LEU A 6 -7.37 5.36 -10.65
C LEU A 6 -6.26 5.91 -11.54
N ASP A 7 -5.95 5.24 -12.66
CA ASP A 7 -4.91 5.62 -13.61
C ASP A 7 -3.57 5.94 -12.90
N LEU A 8 -3.10 5.01 -12.06
CA LEU A 8 -1.92 5.21 -11.23
C LEU A 8 -0.66 4.81 -11.98
N THR A 9 0.32 5.71 -12.10
CA THR A 9 1.63 5.44 -12.69
C THR A 9 2.69 5.43 -11.61
N ALA A 10 3.37 4.28 -11.43
CA ALA A 10 4.42 4.15 -10.43
C ALA A 10 5.74 4.75 -10.93
N ILE A 11 6.40 5.50 -10.05
CA ILE A 11 7.70 6.12 -10.28
C ILE A 11 8.66 5.75 -9.12
N PRO A 12 9.98 5.83 -9.33
CA PRO A 12 10.95 5.70 -8.24
C PRO A 12 10.61 6.65 -7.09
N ARG A 13 10.67 6.15 -5.85
CA ARG A 13 10.42 6.99 -4.67
C ARG A 13 11.56 7.95 -4.37
N GLY A 14 12.77 7.60 -4.79
CA GLY A 14 13.96 8.43 -4.64
C GLY A 14 14.74 8.52 -5.94
N HIS A 15 15.67 9.48 -5.98
CA HIS A 15 16.59 9.69 -7.11
C HIS A 15 17.87 8.85 -7.01
N GLY A 16 17.95 7.96 -6.02
CA GLY A 16 19.09 7.06 -5.83
C GLY A 16 19.10 5.91 -6.83
N LYS A 17 20.16 5.12 -6.82
CA LYS A 17 20.30 3.89 -7.62
C LYS A 17 19.99 2.62 -6.81
N SER A 18 19.35 2.76 -5.65
CA SER A 18 19.10 1.60 -4.79
C SER A 18 17.94 0.79 -5.34
N LYS A 19 18.02 -0.54 -5.19
CA LYS A 19 16.88 -1.42 -5.46
C LYS A 19 15.64 -1.02 -4.66
N SER A 20 15.84 -0.45 -3.46
CA SER A 20 14.75 0.04 -2.62
C SER A 20 13.93 1.15 -3.27
N ASP A 21 14.53 1.96 -4.15
CA ASP A 21 13.88 3.13 -4.72
C ASP A 21 12.77 2.74 -5.70
N VAL A 22 12.91 1.56 -6.33
CA VAL A 22 11.92 0.99 -7.25
C VAL A 22 11.01 -0.04 -6.57
N THR A 23 11.46 -0.74 -5.52
CA THR A 23 10.58 -1.67 -4.78
C THR A 23 9.66 -0.95 -3.79
N ASN A 24 10.08 0.22 -3.31
CA ASN A 24 9.28 1.13 -2.49
C ASN A 24 8.82 2.31 -3.34
N TYR A 25 8.38 2.05 -4.57
CA TYR A 25 7.86 3.06 -5.50
C TYR A 25 6.79 3.96 -4.85
N ARG A 26 6.56 5.11 -5.47
CA ARG A 26 5.40 5.97 -5.23
C ARG A 26 4.62 6.15 -6.53
N PHE A 27 3.46 6.75 -6.49
CA PHE A 27 2.79 7.22 -7.70
C PHE A 27 3.22 8.65 -8.05
N ASP A 28 2.99 9.04 -9.30
CA ASP A 28 3.13 10.44 -9.70
C ASP A 28 2.21 11.35 -8.87
N ASP A 29 2.50 12.65 -8.83
CA ASP A 29 1.79 13.55 -7.90
C ASP A 29 0.27 13.55 -8.16
N LYS A 30 -0.16 13.49 -9.42
CA LYS A 30 -1.58 13.40 -9.78
C LYS A 30 -2.21 12.06 -9.36
N GLY A 31 -1.47 10.96 -9.45
CA GLY A 31 -1.91 9.65 -9.00
C GLY A 31 -2.02 9.56 -7.48
N GLU A 32 -1.09 10.16 -6.74
CA GLU A 32 -1.17 10.30 -5.27
C GLU A 32 -2.40 11.11 -4.86
N ASP A 33 -2.72 12.20 -5.57
CA ASP A 33 -3.94 12.98 -5.32
C ASP A 33 -5.21 12.15 -5.55
N ARG A 34 -5.29 11.41 -6.67
CA ARG A 34 -6.42 10.53 -6.98
C ARG A 34 -6.59 9.42 -5.93
N LEU A 35 -5.49 8.78 -5.54
CA LEU A 35 -5.49 7.73 -4.53
C LEU A 35 -5.89 8.28 -3.16
N SER A 36 -5.36 9.43 -2.77
CA SER A 36 -5.69 10.09 -1.50
C SER A 36 -7.17 10.46 -1.45
N LYS A 37 -7.71 11.05 -2.51
CA LYS A 37 -9.14 11.34 -2.62
C LYS A 37 -9.98 10.06 -2.49
N TRP A 38 -9.63 9.01 -3.22
CA TRP A 38 -10.33 7.74 -3.12
C TRP A 38 -10.31 7.19 -1.68
N MET A 39 -9.17 7.25 -0.99
CA MET A 39 -9.07 6.81 0.41
C MET A 39 -9.96 7.65 1.32
N SER A 40 -9.96 8.98 1.20
CA SER A 40 -10.82 9.85 2.00
C SER A 40 -12.31 9.60 1.77
N ASP A 41 -12.70 9.27 0.54
CA ASP A 41 -14.11 9.05 0.18
C ASP A 41 -14.60 7.64 0.57
N ASN A 42 -13.70 6.66 0.75
CA ASN A 42 -14.06 5.24 0.90
C ASN A 42 -13.57 4.57 2.20
N LEU A 43 -12.67 5.19 2.95
CA LEU A 43 -12.13 4.62 4.19
C LEU A 43 -12.57 5.46 5.39
N GLU A 44 -13.09 4.78 6.40
CA GLU A 44 -13.33 5.36 7.71
C GLU A 44 -12.10 5.12 8.60
N VAL A 45 -11.59 6.20 9.21
CA VAL A 45 -10.43 6.13 10.10
C VAL A 45 -10.90 6.46 11.51
N SER A 46 -10.62 5.56 12.45
CA SER A 46 -10.86 5.75 13.87
C SER A 46 -9.52 5.74 14.62
N VAL A 47 -9.42 6.58 15.65
CA VAL A 47 -8.28 6.61 16.56
C VAL A 47 -8.76 6.18 17.94
N CYS A 48 -8.03 5.27 18.58
CA CYS A 48 -8.29 4.88 19.95
C CYS A 48 -7.02 4.98 20.79
N THR A 49 -7.17 5.36 22.05
CA THR A 49 -6.08 5.27 23.03
C THR A 49 -6.03 3.85 23.53
N VAL A 50 -4.85 3.24 23.46
CA VAL A 50 -4.59 1.90 23.99
C VAL A 50 -3.59 1.99 25.13
N GLY A 51 -3.63 1.00 26.04
CA GLY A 51 -2.70 0.91 27.16
C GLY A 51 -1.30 0.45 26.72
N ASP A 52 -0.57 -0.20 27.65
CA ASP A 52 0.87 -0.46 27.49
C ASP A 52 1.21 -1.50 26.40
N ASP A 53 0.26 -2.34 25.96
CA ASP A 53 0.51 -3.40 24.97
C ASP A 53 -0.15 -3.12 23.60
N LEU A 54 0.52 -2.26 22.83
CA LEU A 54 0.16 -1.91 21.45
C LEU A 54 0.19 -3.13 20.52
N ASP A 55 1.20 -3.99 20.66
CA ASP A 55 1.44 -5.11 19.75
C ASP A 55 0.39 -6.22 19.92
N GLU A 56 0.00 -6.51 21.17
CA GLU A 56 -1.09 -7.45 21.46
C GLU A 56 -2.43 -6.93 20.93
N MET A 57 -2.70 -5.64 21.12
CA MET A 57 -3.93 -5.01 20.63
C MET A 57 -3.99 -5.03 19.10
N GLU A 58 -2.92 -4.64 18.40
CA GLU A 58 -2.85 -4.68 16.94
C GLU A 58 -3.06 -6.11 16.43
N SER A 59 -2.34 -7.08 17.01
CA SER A 59 -2.46 -8.49 16.64
C SER A 59 -3.88 -9.03 16.82
N THR A 60 -4.54 -8.64 17.91
CA THR A 60 -5.93 -9.01 18.21
C THR A 60 -6.88 -8.42 17.17
N LEU A 61 -6.74 -7.12 16.86
CA LEU A 61 -7.56 -6.44 15.86
C LEU A 61 -7.38 -7.05 14.46
N ILE A 62 -6.14 -7.34 14.04
CA ILE A 62 -5.87 -7.96 12.74
C ILE A 62 -6.53 -9.35 12.65
N ARG A 63 -6.45 -10.16 13.70
CA ARG A 63 -7.05 -11.50 13.73
C ARG A 63 -8.58 -11.45 13.72
N MET A 64 -9.17 -10.50 14.42
CA MET A 64 -10.63 -10.36 14.51
C MET A 64 -11.23 -9.78 13.23
N GLN A 65 -10.62 -8.73 12.68
CA GLN A 65 -11.18 -7.98 11.56
C GLN A 65 -10.71 -8.50 10.20
N THR A 66 -9.58 -9.21 10.16
CA THR A 66 -8.97 -9.71 8.92
C THR A 66 -8.93 -8.63 7.81
N PRO A 67 -8.39 -7.44 8.09
CA PRO A 67 -8.53 -6.32 7.18
C PRO A 67 -7.72 -6.55 5.90
N VAL A 68 -8.35 -6.33 4.75
CA VAL A 68 -7.77 -6.58 3.41
C VAL A 68 -6.50 -5.75 3.17
N LEU A 69 -6.39 -4.58 3.80
CA LEU A 69 -5.23 -3.69 3.69
C LEU A 69 -4.04 -4.16 4.55
N CYS A 70 -4.25 -4.97 5.58
CA CYS A 70 -3.15 -5.59 6.35
C CYS A 70 -2.63 -6.80 5.60
N LEU A 71 -1.35 -6.73 5.20
CA LEU A 71 -0.67 -7.78 4.43
C LEU A 71 0.08 -8.79 5.31
N GLN A 72 0.10 -8.56 6.62
CA GLN A 72 0.78 -9.37 7.63
C GLN A 72 -0.19 -9.71 8.77
N GLY A 73 0.17 -10.69 9.61
CA GLY A 73 -0.62 -11.09 10.79
C GLY A 73 -1.80 -12.02 10.52
N TRP A 74 -2.18 -12.26 9.26
CA TRP A 74 -3.22 -13.22 8.89
C TRP A 74 -3.09 -13.73 7.43
N LYS A 75 -3.85 -14.77 7.06
CA LYS A 75 -3.84 -15.34 5.71
C LYS A 75 -4.77 -14.56 4.77
N ASN A 76 -4.30 -13.41 4.31
CA ASN A 76 -5.05 -12.53 3.41
C ASN A 76 -5.32 -13.20 2.04
N PRO A 77 -6.59 -13.43 1.63
CA PRO A 77 -6.94 -14.07 0.36
C PRO A 77 -6.47 -13.29 -0.86
N ALA A 78 -6.43 -11.95 -0.77
CA ALA A 78 -6.00 -11.07 -1.85
C ALA A 78 -4.46 -10.93 -1.94
N SER A 79 -3.69 -11.56 -1.04
CA SER A 79 -2.24 -11.40 -0.96
C SER A 79 -1.50 -11.71 -2.26
N ARG A 80 -1.94 -12.73 -3.00
CA ARG A 80 -1.35 -13.09 -4.31
C ARG A 80 -1.53 -11.96 -5.32
N ASP A 81 -2.75 -11.46 -5.45
CA ASP A 81 -3.11 -10.48 -6.46
C ASP A 81 -2.50 -9.10 -6.11
N ILE A 82 -2.44 -8.76 -4.82
CA ILE A 82 -1.73 -7.59 -4.32
C ILE A 82 -0.23 -7.67 -4.65
N ARG A 83 0.42 -8.82 -4.42
CA ARG A 83 1.84 -9.01 -4.79
C ARG A 83 2.07 -8.90 -6.29
N ALA A 84 1.17 -9.43 -7.11
CA ALA A 84 1.25 -9.32 -8.56
C ALA A 84 1.19 -7.85 -9.01
N VAL A 85 0.24 -7.06 -8.51
CA VAL A 85 0.12 -5.64 -8.83
C VAL A 85 1.32 -4.84 -8.32
N ARG A 86 1.81 -5.14 -7.10
CA ARG A 86 3.03 -4.51 -6.56
C ARG A 86 4.26 -4.78 -7.44
N LYS A 87 4.35 -5.98 -8.03
CA LYS A 87 5.42 -6.31 -8.98
C LYS A 87 5.32 -5.44 -10.23
N VAL A 88 4.12 -5.29 -10.80
CA VAL A 88 3.89 -4.41 -11.96
C VAL A 88 4.35 -2.98 -11.66
N CYS A 89 3.92 -2.41 -10.53
CA CYS A 89 4.35 -1.05 -10.15
C CYS A 89 5.87 -0.93 -9.95
N ALA A 90 6.51 -1.95 -9.35
CA ALA A 90 7.95 -1.94 -9.16
C ALA A 90 8.74 -2.08 -10.48
N ASP A 91 8.18 -2.79 -11.46
CA ASP A 91 8.76 -2.92 -12.80
C ASP A 91 8.57 -1.61 -13.60
N GLU A 92 7.39 -0.99 -13.54
CA GLU A 92 7.08 0.34 -14.10
C GLU A 92 8.03 1.42 -13.56
N ALA A 93 8.17 1.51 -12.24
CA ALA A 93 9.11 2.44 -11.62
C ALA A 93 10.57 2.21 -12.05
N ARG A 94 10.96 0.95 -12.34
CA ARG A 94 12.31 0.64 -12.83
C ARG A 94 12.51 1.09 -14.28
N GLU A 95 11.48 1.05 -15.10
CA GLU A 95 11.53 1.53 -16.48
C GLU A 95 11.66 3.05 -16.54
N THR A 96 10.96 3.79 -15.69
CA THR A 96 11.07 5.26 -15.59
C THR A 96 12.45 5.73 -15.08
N PHE A 97 13.22 4.86 -14.43
CA PHE A 97 14.57 5.18 -13.94
C PHE A 97 15.67 5.06 -15.01
N ARG A 98 15.38 4.39 -16.14
CA ARG A 98 16.34 4.20 -17.24
C ARG A 98 16.39 5.43 -18.15
#